data_AF-A0A519ZPI3-F1
#
_entry.id   AF-A0A519ZPI3-F1
#
_cell.length_a   1.000
_cell.length_b   1.000
_cell.length_c   1.000
_cell.angle_alpha   90.00
_cell.angle_beta   90.00
_cell.angle_gamma   90.00
#
_symmetry.space_group_name_H-M   'P 1'
#
loop_
_entity.id
_entity.type
_entity.pdbx_description
1 polymer ?
#
loop_
_entity_poly.entity_id
_entity_poly.type
_entity_poly.pdbx_seq_one_letter_code
_entity_poly.pdbx_strand_id
1 'polypeptide(L)'
;MKFLLSFCLLLPLTLRTSQPVDTIPDTARLVAKYQVLDEVLSPHIATCPGEIKEFLKASTYACSFKVQGLEFDIEYKYVADAEGNLKEFWPYMPEGPDVLTIAELKKDATYLKYEKLENFHLAFNPARTSILDGNQMVTIERTYPTEKLLLACRDAHTPKGRRFIYQYQ
;
A
#
# COMPACT_ATOMS: atom_id res chain seq x y z
N MET A 1 -53.54 47.22 1.09
CA MET A 1 -52.70 46.21 1.78
C MET A 1 -52.38 45.08 0.82
N LYS A 2 -51.11 44.91 0.43
CA LYS A 2 -50.43 43.62 0.22
C LYS A 2 -48.96 43.92 -0.10
N PHE A 3 -48.11 43.69 0.89
CA PHE A 3 -46.66 43.69 0.77
C PHE A 3 -46.23 42.52 -0.11
N LEU A 4 -45.41 42.77 -1.12
CA LEU A 4 -44.63 41.74 -1.81
C LEU A 4 -43.23 41.75 -1.21
N LEU A 5 -43.00 40.84 -0.25
CA LEU A 5 -41.66 40.51 0.23
C LEU A 5 -40.92 39.77 -0.89
N SER A 6 -39.88 40.41 -1.43
CA SER A 6 -38.92 39.76 -2.30
C SER A 6 -37.92 39.01 -1.42
N PHE A 7 -38.08 37.69 -1.30
CA PHE A 7 -37.16 36.80 -0.58
C PHE A 7 -36.30 36.07 -1.62
N CYS A 8 -35.23 36.72 -2.08
CA CYS A 8 -34.21 36.04 -2.89
C CYS A 8 -33.34 35.21 -1.95
N LEU A 9 -33.56 33.90 -1.98
CA LEU A 9 -32.75 32.89 -1.31
C LEU A 9 -31.26 33.12 -1.60
N LEU A 10 -30.50 33.41 -0.55
CA LEU A 10 -29.06 33.23 -0.51
C LEU A 10 -28.81 31.70 -0.47
N LEU A 11 -28.47 31.10 -1.62
CA LEU A 11 -27.87 29.77 -1.63
C LEU A 11 -26.52 29.84 -0.89
N PRO A 12 -26.29 29.07 0.17
CA PRO A 12 -24.95 28.92 0.70
C PRO A 12 -24.14 28.16 -0.35
N LEU A 13 -23.18 28.84 -0.98
CA LEU A 13 -22.08 28.20 -1.69
C LEU A 13 -21.39 27.28 -0.69
N THR A 14 -21.70 25.99 -0.74
CA THR A 14 -20.86 24.97 -0.10
C THR A 14 -19.56 24.93 -0.90
N LEU A 15 -18.62 25.80 -0.54
CA LEU A 15 -17.22 25.59 -0.82
C LEU A 15 -16.90 24.19 -0.26
N ARG A 16 -16.84 23.19 -1.15
CA ARG A 16 -16.06 21.99 -0.87
C ARG A 16 -14.63 22.48 -0.73
N THR A 17 -14.23 22.81 0.49
CA THR A 17 -12.83 22.88 0.85
C THR A 17 -12.26 21.52 0.46
N SER A 18 -11.50 21.49 -0.65
CA SER A 18 -10.65 20.35 -0.95
C SER A 18 -9.78 20.18 0.28
N GLN A 19 -10.03 19.12 1.06
CA GLN A 19 -9.13 18.78 2.15
C GLN A 19 -7.72 18.75 1.54
N PRO A 20 -6.73 19.39 2.17
CA PRO A 20 -5.36 19.29 1.69
C PRO A 20 -5.07 17.80 1.52
N VAL A 21 -4.65 17.41 0.32
CA VAL A 21 -4.10 16.07 0.10
C VAL A 21 -2.93 16.02 1.06
N ASP A 22 -3.04 15.24 2.14
CA ASP A 22 -1.96 15.10 3.11
C ASP A 22 -0.71 14.69 2.34
N THR A 23 0.21 15.64 2.22
CA THR A 23 1.42 15.47 1.42
C THR A 23 2.35 14.55 2.18
N ILE A 24 2.90 13.56 1.48
CA ILE A 24 3.91 12.66 2.03
C ILE A 24 5.13 13.52 2.45
N PRO A 25 5.58 13.46 3.71
CA PRO A 25 6.66 14.32 4.19
C PRO A 25 7.96 14.13 3.40
N ASP A 26 8.74 15.20 3.20
CA ASP A 26 10.03 15.12 2.49
C ASP A 26 11.09 14.27 3.20
N THR A 27 10.90 14.00 4.48
CA THR A 27 11.73 13.10 5.28
C THR A 27 11.26 11.64 5.23
N ALA A 28 10.09 11.36 4.64
CA ALA A 28 9.51 10.03 4.64
C ALA A 28 10.30 9.11 3.73
N ARG A 29 10.54 7.88 4.21
CA ARG A 29 11.19 6.80 3.47
C ARG A 29 10.27 5.59 3.36
N LEU A 30 10.36 4.88 2.24
CA LEU A 30 9.64 3.63 2.03
C LEU A 30 10.28 2.53 2.87
N VAL A 31 9.45 1.71 3.51
CA VAL A 31 9.90 0.67 4.47
C VAL A 31 9.38 -0.71 4.14
N ALA A 32 8.27 -0.77 3.41
CA ALA A 32 7.76 -2.04 2.94
C ALA A 32 6.97 -1.89 1.64
N LYS A 33 6.93 -2.97 0.88
CA LYS A 33 6.00 -3.23 -0.20
C LYS A 33 5.18 -4.46 0.17
N TYR A 34 3.90 -4.45 -0.14
CA TYR A 34 2.98 -5.57 -0.01
C TYR A 34 2.44 -5.89 -1.39
N GLN A 35 2.55 -7.15 -1.80
CA GLN A 35 1.69 -7.68 -2.85
C GLN A 35 0.49 -8.33 -2.16
N VAL A 36 -0.69 -7.83 -2.49
CA VAL A 36 -1.95 -8.28 -1.88
C VAL A 36 -2.92 -8.73 -2.96
N LEU A 37 -3.83 -9.63 -2.60
CA LEU A 37 -5.06 -9.83 -3.36
C LEU A 37 -5.86 -8.51 -3.37
N ASP A 38 -6.57 -8.25 -4.47
CA ASP A 38 -7.35 -7.03 -4.58
C ASP A 38 -8.69 -7.10 -3.82
N GLU A 39 -9.35 -5.96 -3.77
CA GLU A 39 -10.60 -5.76 -3.04
C GLU A 39 -11.76 -6.69 -3.47
N VAL A 40 -11.64 -7.36 -4.63
CA VAL A 40 -12.63 -8.33 -5.13
C VAL A 40 -12.30 -9.74 -4.65
N LEU A 41 -11.01 -10.10 -4.64
CA LEU A 41 -10.59 -11.46 -4.31
C LEU A 41 -10.43 -11.71 -2.81
N SER A 42 -9.87 -10.75 -2.06
CA SER A 42 -9.59 -10.94 -0.62
C SER A 42 -10.79 -11.43 0.19
N PRO A 43 -12.00 -10.84 0.08
CA PRO A 43 -13.15 -11.24 0.90
C PRO A 43 -13.65 -12.68 0.65
N HIS A 44 -13.15 -13.37 -0.37
CA HIS A 44 -13.66 -14.65 -0.83
C HIS A 44 -12.63 -15.78 -0.81
N ILE A 45 -11.34 -15.45 -0.76
CA ILE A 45 -10.26 -16.43 -0.81
C ILE A 45 -9.67 -16.71 0.58
N ALA A 46 -9.89 -15.80 1.55
CA ALA A 46 -9.61 -15.93 2.98
C ALA A 46 -8.52 -16.97 3.30
N THR A 47 -7.27 -16.65 2.93
CA THR A 47 -6.11 -17.49 3.26
C THR A 47 -5.69 -17.35 4.72
N CYS A 48 -6.16 -16.30 5.41
CA CYS A 48 -5.72 -15.95 6.75
C CYS A 48 -6.73 -16.42 7.83
N PRO A 49 -6.32 -17.24 8.81
CA PRO A 49 -7.22 -17.65 9.89
C PRO A 49 -7.48 -16.51 10.87
N GLY A 50 -8.75 -16.35 11.27
CA GLY A 50 -9.16 -15.46 12.36
C GLY A 50 -9.82 -14.15 11.90
N GLU A 51 -9.98 -13.22 12.85
CA GLU A 51 -10.60 -11.92 12.60
C GLU A 51 -9.61 -10.97 11.91
N ILE A 52 -10.05 -10.39 10.78
CA ILE A 52 -9.27 -9.43 10.01
C ILE A 52 -9.40 -8.04 10.63
N LYS A 53 -8.26 -7.51 11.09
CA LYS A 53 -8.16 -6.23 11.81
C LYS A 53 -7.77 -5.08 10.89
N GLU A 54 -8.12 -3.85 11.29
CA GLU A 54 -7.56 -2.64 10.69
C GLU A 54 -6.02 -2.64 10.76
N PHE A 55 -5.35 -2.10 9.74
CA PHE A 55 -3.90 -2.17 9.56
C PHE A 55 -3.11 -1.75 10.81
N LEU A 56 -3.50 -0.66 11.46
CA LEU A 56 -2.84 -0.16 12.68
C LEU A 56 -3.02 -1.08 13.91
N LYS A 57 -3.97 -2.00 13.86
CA LYS A 57 -4.27 -2.98 14.93
C LYS A 57 -3.87 -4.40 14.53
N ALA A 58 -3.50 -4.62 13.27
CA ALA A 58 -3.01 -5.89 12.77
C ALA A 58 -1.65 -6.19 13.42
N SER A 59 -1.37 -7.46 13.69
CA SER A 59 -0.04 -7.85 14.14
C SER A 59 0.95 -7.70 12.99
N THR A 60 2.24 -7.54 13.31
CA THR A 60 3.31 -7.46 12.31
C THR A 60 3.30 -8.62 11.31
N TYR A 61 2.84 -9.80 11.76
CA TYR A 61 2.78 -11.05 11.00
C TYR A 61 1.37 -11.42 10.52
N ALA A 62 0.40 -10.50 10.62
CA ALA A 62 -0.94 -10.75 10.10
C ALA A 62 -0.86 -11.04 8.59
N CYS A 63 -1.58 -12.07 8.15
CA CYS A 63 -1.70 -12.45 6.74
C CYS A 63 -2.77 -11.64 5.99
N SER A 64 -3.57 -10.84 6.68
CA SER A 64 -4.54 -9.93 6.09
C SER A 64 -4.76 -8.71 6.97
N PHE A 65 -5.25 -7.63 6.36
CA PHE A 65 -5.60 -6.41 7.07
C PHE A 65 -6.71 -5.63 6.36
N LYS A 66 -7.32 -4.70 7.11
CA LYS A 66 -8.25 -3.70 6.58
C LYS A 66 -7.63 -2.31 6.53
N VAL A 67 -7.97 -1.56 5.50
CA VAL A 67 -7.71 -0.12 5.40
C VAL A 67 -8.97 0.55 4.92
N GLN A 68 -9.56 1.43 5.74
CA GLN A 68 -10.80 2.14 5.42
C GLN A 68 -11.93 1.19 4.97
N GLY A 69 -12.03 0.02 5.61
CA GLY A 69 -13.04 -1.00 5.31
C GLY A 69 -12.74 -1.88 4.09
N LEU A 70 -11.68 -1.62 3.33
CA LEU A 70 -11.20 -2.50 2.26
C LEU A 70 -10.31 -3.59 2.87
N GLU A 71 -10.57 -4.83 2.49
CA GLU A 71 -9.83 -6.00 2.94
C GLU A 71 -8.75 -6.40 1.94
N PHE A 72 -7.56 -6.70 2.44
CA PHE A 72 -6.41 -7.12 1.65
C PHE A 72 -5.74 -8.32 2.30
N ASP A 73 -5.69 -9.44 1.57
CA ASP A 73 -4.90 -10.62 1.92
C ASP A 73 -3.50 -10.48 1.34
N ILE A 74 -2.48 -10.67 2.18
CA ILE A 74 -1.07 -10.54 1.80
C ILE A 74 -0.60 -11.84 1.15
N GLU A 75 -0.09 -11.75 -0.08
CA GLU A 75 0.65 -12.84 -0.73
C GLU A 75 2.15 -12.72 -0.40
N TYR A 76 2.68 -11.50 -0.46
CA TYR A 76 4.10 -11.21 -0.21
C TYR A 76 4.29 -9.88 0.51
N LYS A 77 5.28 -9.82 1.39
CA LYS A 77 5.80 -8.57 1.96
C LYS A 77 7.31 -8.49 1.73
N TYR A 78 7.75 -7.31 1.32
CA TYR A 78 9.15 -6.98 1.09
C TYR A 78 9.50 -5.88 2.09
N VAL A 79 10.46 -6.10 2.96
CA VAL A 79 10.92 -5.13 3.95
C VAL A 79 12.18 -4.45 3.41
N ALA A 80 12.19 -3.13 3.40
CA ALA A 80 13.33 -2.33 2.94
C ALA A 80 14.20 -1.86 4.12
N ASP A 81 15.50 -1.71 3.88
CA ASP A 81 16.42 -1.01 4.78
C ASP A 81 16.30 0.52 4.66
N ALA A 82 17.20 1.26 5.30
CA ALA A 82 17.16 2.72 5.32
C ALA A 82 17.50 3.33 3.94
N GLU A 83 18.23 2.59 3.12
CA GLU A 83 18.66 2.94 1.78
C GLU A 83 17.66 2.47 0.71
N GLY A 84 16.59 1.77 1.12
CA GLY A 84 15.55 1.27 0.21
C GLY A 84 15.85 -0.11 -0.39
N ASN A 85 16.96 -0.76 -0.02
CA ASN A 85 17.29 -2.10 -0.51
C ASN A 85 16.55 -3.20 0.26
N LEU A 86 16.48 -4.40 -0.32
CA LEU A 86 15.80 -5.52 0.31
C LEU A 86 16.52 -5.95 1.59
N LYS A 87 15.80 -5.89 2.70
CA LYS A 87 16.24 -6.40 4.01
C LYS A 87 15.69 -7.81 4.26
N GLU A 88 14.39 -7.99 4.05
CA GLU A 88 13.68 -9.26 4.27
C GLU A 88 12.58 -9.46 3.21
N PHE A 89 12.30 -10.71 2.86
CA PHE A 89 11.21 -11.12 1.98
C PHE A 89 10.35 -12.16 2.67
N TRP A 90 9.04 -11.92 2.73
CA TRP A 90 8.08 -12.69 3.50
C TRP A 90 6.98 -13.20 2.55
N PRO A 91 7.15 -14.37 1.93
CA PRO A 91 6.03 -15.11 1.34
C PRO A 91 5.06 -15.54 2.44
N TYR A 92 3.77 -15.29 2.22
CA TYR A 92 2.73 -15.65 3.18
C TYR A 92 2.08 -16.98 2.84
N MET A 93 2.09 -17.87 3.84
CA MET A 93 1.36 -19.14 3.86
C MET A 93 0.12 -19.01 4.76
N PRO A 94 -0.83 -19.95 4.72
CA PRO A 94 -1.99 -19.93 5.62
C PRO A 94 -1.63 -19.86 7.11
N GLU A 95 -0.48 -20.42 7.49
CA GLU A 95 0.02 -20.42 8.86
C GLU A 95 0.74 -19.12 9.26
N GLY A 96 1.08 -18.26 8.30
CA GLY A 96 1.81 -17.02 8.49
C GLY A 96 2.97 -16.83 7.50
N PRO A 97 3.77 -15.77 7.66
CA PRO A 97 4.90 -15.49 6.78
C PRO A 97 6.09 -16.39 7.06
N ASP A 98 6.72 -16.92 6.00
CA ASP A 98 8.06 -17.47 6.06
C ASP A 98 9.07 -16.33 5.88
N VAL A 99 9.73 -15.90 6.97
CA VAL A 99 10.56 -14.69 6.98
C VAL A 99 11.97 -15.02 6.52
N LEU A 100 12.34 -14.54 5.34
CA LEU A 100 13.66 -14.75 4.75
C LEU A 100 14.48 -13.46 4.78
N THR A 101 15.63 -13.47 5.45
CA THR A 101 16.57 -12.34 5.44
C THR A 101 17.35 -12.28 4.13
N ILE A 102 17.84 -11.10 3.76
CA ILE A 102 18.71 -10.95 2.58
C ILE A 102 19.97 -11.84 2.65
N ALA A 103 20.48 -12.14 3.85
CA ALA A 103 21.62 -13.03 4.04
C ALA A 103 21.28 -14.49 3.72
N GLU A 104 20.06 -14.94 3.99
CA GLU A 104 19.57 -16.28 3.64
C GLU A 104 19.26 -16.36 2.15
N LEU A 105 18.56 -15.36 1.61
CA LEU A 105 18.24 -15.28 0.17
C LEU A 105 19.50 -15.33 -0.69
N LYS A 106 20.58 -14.65 -0.28
CA LYS A 106 21.87 -14.66 -1.00
C LYS A 106 22.56 -16.03 -1.05
N LYS A 107 22.17 -16.99 -0.20
CA LYS A 107 22.66 -18.37 -0.28
C LYS A 107 22.01 -19.15 -1.44
N ASP A 108 20.85 -18.70 -1.90
CA ASP A 108 20.13 -19.26 -3.05
C ASP A 108 19.89 -18.19 -4.12
N ALA A 109 20.91 -17.96 -4.95
CA ALA A 109 20.82 -17.04 -6.07
C ALA A 109 19.73 -17.41 -7.09
N THR A 110 19.36 -18.69 -7.18
CA THR A 110 18.30 -19.14 -8.09
C THR A 110 16.95 -18.65 -7.59
N TYR A 111 16.69 -18.78 -6.30
CA TYR A 111 15.46 -18.29 -5.67
C TYR A 111 15.34 -16.77 -5.75
N LEU A 112 16.42 -16.03 -5.45
CA LEU A 112 16.47 -14.56 -5.61
C LEU A 112 16.07 -14.12 -7.02
N LYS A 113 16.59 -14.79 -8.04
CA LYS A 113 16.29 -14.49 -9.44
C LYS A 113 14.86 -14.89 -9.83
N TYR A 114 14.41 -16.06 -9.38
CA TYR A 114 13.05 -16.56 -9.63
C TYR A 114 12.00 -15.59 -9.10
N GLU A 115 12.17 -15.12 -7.86
CA GLU A 115 11.32 -14.13 -7.19
C GLU A 115 11.58 -12.69 -7.66
N LYS A 116 12.54 -12.48 -8.58
CA LYS A 116 12.93 -11.18 -9.16
C LYS A 116 13.38 -10.15 -8.12
N LEU A 117 14.03 -10.61 -7.05
CA LEU A 117 14.47 -9.80 -5.91
C LEU A 117 15.83 -9.14 -6.11
N GLU A 118 16.59 -9.54 -7.13
CA GLU A 118 17.97 -9.12 -7.37
C GLU A 118 18.15 -7.59 -7.52
N ASN A 119 17.12 -6.93 -8.05
CA ASN A 119 17.12 -5.49 -8.30
C ASN A 119 16.09 -4.76 -7.42
N PHE A 120 15.66 -5.36 -6.30
CA PHE A 120 14.71 -4.70 -5.42
C PHE A 120 15.33 -3.43 -4.83
N HIS A 121 14.67 -2.30 -5.07
CA HIS A 121 14.99 -1.02 -4.48
C HIS A 121 13.73 -0.15 -4.42
N LEU A 122 13.48 0.49 -3.30
CA LEU A 122 12.33 1.38 -3.12
C LEU A 122 12.80 2.82 -2.88
N ALA A 123 12.36 3.74 -3.74
CA ALA A 123 12.58 5.17 -3.52
C ALA A 123 11.37 5.99 -3.97
N PHE A 124 11.15 7.14 -3.33
CA PHE A 124 10.22 8.13 -3.86
C PHE A 124 10.84 8.85 -5.06
N ASN A 125 10.04 9.19 -6.06
CA ASN A 125 10.44 10.24 -6.99
C ASN A 125 10.49 11.61 -6.28
N PRO A 126 11.19 12.63 -6.81
CA PRO A 126 11.29 13.94 -6.19
C PRO A 126 9.92 14.61 -5.93
N ALA A 127 8.93 14.36 -6.79
CA ALA A 127 7.59 14.92 -6.64
C ALA A 127 6.68 14.14 -5.66
N ARG A 128 7.14 12.99 -5.15
CA ARG A 128 6.39 12.07 -4.28
C ARG A 128 5.02 11.64 -4.82
N THR A 129 4.90 11.57 -6.14
CA THR A 129 3.71 11.10 -6.87
C THR A 129 3.88 9.68 -7.41
N SER A 130 5.09 9.14 -7.34
CA SER A 130 5.42 7.80 -7.80
C SER A 130 6.57 7.20 -7.01
N ILE A 131 6.69 5.88 -7.08
CA ILE A 131 7.71 5.08 -6.41
C ILE A 131 8.57 4.41 -7.47
N LEU A 132 9.89 4.51 -7.32
CA LEU A 132 10.83 3.62 -7.99
C LEU A 132 10.81 2.29 -7.26
N ASP A 133 10.40 1.22 -7.95
CA ASP A 133 10.32 -0.16 -7.47
C ASP A 133 11.19 -1.04 -8.36
N GLY A 134 12.42 -1.24 -7.89
CA GLY A 134 13.53 -1.75 -8.68
C GLY A 134 13.79 -0.88 -9.91
N ASN A 135 13.47 -1.39 -11.09
CA ASN A 135 13.65 -0.68 -12.36
C ASN A 135 12.36 -0.05 -12.90
N GLN A 136 11.27 -0.08 -12.13
CA GLN A 136 9.95 0.36 -12.57
C GLN A 136 9.51 1.61 -11.81
N MET A 137 8.83 2.51 -12.52
CA MET A 137 8.16 3.65 -11.91
C MET A 137 6.67 3.34 -11.72
N VAL A 138 6.21 3.36 -10.48
CA VAL A 138 4.84 3.03 -10.10
C VAL A 138 4.12 4.28 -9.61
N THR A 139 3.02 4.66 -10.25
CA THR A 139 2.22 5.83 -9.85
C THR A 139 1.38 5.54 -8.61
N ILE A 140 1.31 6.51 -7.69
CA ILE A 140 0.47 6.43 -6.50
C ILE A 140 -0.97 6.77 -6.89
N GLU A 141 -1.89 5.85 -6.66
CA GLU A 141 -3.33 6.02 -6.87
C GLU A 141 -3.99 6.72 -5.69
N ARG A 142 -3.64 6.28 -4.48
CA ARG A 142 -4.26 6.74 -3.24
C ARG A 142 -3.27 6.71 -2.08
N THR A 143 -3.36 7.71 -1.22
CA THR A 143 -2.61 7.79 0.04
C THR A 143 -3.54 7.50 1.21
N TYR A 144 -3.06 6.73 2.18
CA TYR A 144 -3.69 6.50 3.47
C TYR A 144 -2.76 7.07 4.56
N PRO A 145 -2.89 8.39 4.87
CA PRO A 145 -1.89 9.10 5.67
C PRO A 145 -1.78 8.58 7.11
N THR A 146 -2.90 8.17 7.69
CA THR A 146 -2.97 7.66 9.07
C THR A 146 -2.21 6.33 9.21
N GLU A 147 -2.37 5.44 8.24
CA GLU A 147 -1.70 4.14 8.16
C GLU A 147 -0.28 4.24 7.61
N LYS A 148 0.08 5.40 7.03
CA LYS A 148 1.27 5.62 6.21
C LYS A 148 1.39 4.63 5.06
N LEU A 149 0.29 4.39 4.36
CA LEU A 149 0.21 3.49 3.21
C LEU A 149 -0.06 4.23 1.92
N LEU A 150 0.40 3.66 0.81
CA LEU A 150 0.25 4.16 -0.55
C LEU A 150 -0.23 3.01 -1.42
N LEU A 151 -1.41 3.17 -2.02
CA LEU A 151 -1.94 2.22 -2.99
C LEU A 151 -1.46 2.63 -4.38
N ALA A 152 -0.86 1.69 -5.10
CA ALA A 152 -0.43 1.93 -6.47
C ALA A 152 -1.57 1.77 -7.49
N CYS A 153 -1.44 2.52 -8.58
CA CYS A 153 -2.20 2.29 -9.81
C CYS A 153 -1.88 0.89 -10.35
N ARG A 154 -2.88 0.21 -10.90
CA ARG A 154 -2.66 -1.00 -11.68
C ARG A 154 -1.97 -0.64 -12.99
N ASP A 155 -0.97 -1.42 -13.37
CA ASP A 155 -0.21 -1.28 -14.61
C ASP A 155 0.00 -2.64 -15.31
N ALA A 156 0.81 -2.67 -16.37
CA ALA A 156 1.11 -3.89 -17.10
C ALA A 156 1.90 -4.95 -16.29
N HIS A 157 2.53 -4.54 -15.18
CA HIS A 157 3.33 -5.42 -14.31
C HIS A 157 2.54 -5.91 -13.09
N THR A 158 1.38 -5.31 -12.83
CA THR A 158 0.49 -5.71 -11.76
C THR A 158 -0.22 -7.01 -12.12
N PRO A 159 -0.02 -8.12 -11.38
CA PRO A 159 -0.69 -9.37 -11.66
C PRO A 159 -2.23 -9.23 -11.58
N LYS A 160 -2.95 -9.96 -12.43
CA LYS A 160 -4.42 -9.94 -12.43
C LYS A 160 -4.96 -10.30 -11.05
N GLY A 161 -5.88 -9.49 -10.51
CA GLY A 161 -6.48 -9.69 -9.19
C GLY A 161 -5.60 -9.28 -8.02
N ARG A 162 -4.47 -8.60 -8.26
CA ARG A 162 -3.53 -8.15 -7.23
C ARG A 162 -3.41 -6.64 -7.20
N ARG A 163 -2.91 -6.14 -6.07
CA ARG A 163 -2.49 -4.75 -5.86
C ARG A 163 -1.10 -4.72 -5.24
N PHE A 164 -0.41 -3.60 -5.45
CA PHE A 164 0.75 -3.23 -4.65
C PHE A 164 0.37 -2.11 -3.69
N ILE A 165 0.74 -2.31 -2.42
CA ILE A 165 0.63 -1.31 -1.36
C ILE A 165 2.04 -1.05 -0.84
N TYR A 166 2.40 0.20 -0.63
CA TYR A 166 3.69 0.59 -0.08
C TYR A 166 3.49 1.27 1.27
N GLN A 167 4.42 1.04 2.20
CA GLN A 167 4.42 1.68 3.50
C GLN A 167 5.60 2.64 3.61
N TYR A 168 5.38 3.78 4.26
CA TYR A 168 6.44 4.73 4.59
C TYR A 168 6.51 5.02 6.10
N GLN A 169 7.63 5.56 6.55
CA GLN A 169 7.80 6.06 7.92
C GLN A 169 8.23 7.51 7.96
#